data_AF-A0A853BVJ2-F1
#
_entry.id   AF-A0A853BVJ2-F1
#
_cell.length_a   1.000
_cell.length_b   1.000
_cell.length_c   1.000
_cell.angle_alpha   90.00
_cell.angle_beta   90.00
_cell.angle_gamma   90.00
#
_symmetry.space_group_name_H-M   'P 1'
#
loop_
_entity.id
_entity.type
_entity.pdbx_description
1 polymer ?
#
loop_
_entity_poly.entity_id
_entity_poly.type
_entity_poly.pdbx_seq_one_letter_code
_entity_poly.pdbx_strand_id
1 'polypeptide(L)' 'MSHTTFRSPCDLIVRPSANVALTGADNRYAGCAGHTAFLSDPGVSAQVLA' A
#
# COMPACT_ATOMS: atom_id res chain seq x y z
N MET A 1 0.88 17.84 7.13
CA MET A 1 0.43 16.47 7.48
C MET A 1 1.01 15.53 6.44
N SER A 2 1.70 14.48 6.88
CA SER A 2 2.24 13.45 5.98
C SER A 2 1.23 12.32 5.85
N HIS A 3 0.96 11.86 4.63
CA HIS A 3 0.11 10.70 4.38
C HIS A 3 0.99 9.52 3.96
N THR A 4 0.75 8.36 4.54
CA THR A 4 1.37 7.10 4.10
C THR A 4 0.40 6.37 3.19
N THR A 5 0.88 5.85 2.06
CA THR A 5 0.13 4.99 1.15
C THR A 5 0.81 3.63 1.05
N PHE A 6 0.01 2.60 0.77
CA PHE A 6 0.51 1.26 0.54
C PHE A 6 0.15 0.82 -0.87
N ARG A 7 1.09 0.17 -1.56
CA ARG A 7 0.89 -0.38 -2.90
C ARG A 7 1.40 -1.83 -3.00
N SER A 8 0.77 -2.58 -3.87
CA SER A 8 1.06 -4.00 -4.13
C SER A 8 0.91 -4.30 -5.62
N PRO A 9 1.78 -5.12 -6.22
CA PRO A 9 1.63 -5.59 -7.59
C PRO A 9 0.54 -6.67 -7.72
N CYS A 10 0.10 -7.23 -6.60
CA CYS A 10 -1.00 -8.19 -6.51
C CYS A 10 -2.35 -7.52 -6.21
N ASP A 11 -2.39 -6.19 -6.10
CA ASP A 11 -3.63 -5.45 -6.18
C ASP A 11 -4.15 -5.55 -7.62
N LEU A 12 -5.24 -6.30 -7.79
CA LEU A 12 -5.89 -6.54 -9.10
C LEU A 12 -6.97 -5.50 -9.43
N ILE A 13 -7.28 -4.60 -8.50
CA ILE A 13 -8.31 -3.57 -8.64
C ILE A 13 -7.67 -2.24 -9.04
N VAL A 14 -6.62 -1.83 -8.33
CA VAL A 14 -5.91 -0.57 -8.59
C VAL A 14 -4.62 -0.88 -9.35
N ARG A 15 -4.63 -0.64 -10.67
CA ARG A 15 -3.52 -0.98 -11.58
C ARG A 15 -3.26 0.12 -12.64
N PRO A 16 -2.03 0.22 -13.17
CA PRO A 16 -0.84 -0.56 -12.80
C PRO A 16 -0.21 -0.07 -11.48
N SER A 17 0.21 -0.99 -10.61
CA SER A 17 0.78 -0.64 -9.29
C SER A 17 2.05 0.22 -9.32
N ALA A 18 2.65 0.41 -10.50
CA ALA A 18 3.84 1.21 -10.71
C ALA A 18 3.56 2.72 -10.82
N ASN A 19 2.33 3.15 -11.15
CA ASN A 19 2.00 4.57 -11.38
C ASN A 19 1.00 5.16 -10.39
N VAL A 20 0.70 4.44 -9.31
CA VAL A 20 -0.30 4.83 -8.30
C VAL A 20 0.30 5.62 -7.12
N ALA A 21 1.61 5.92 -7.18
CA ALA A 21 2.29 6.67 -6.13
C ALA A 21 1.81 8.13 -6.10
N LEU A 22 1.54 8.64 -4.91
CA LEU A 22 1.09 10.02 -4.70
C LEU A 22 2.27 10.93 -4.37
N THR A 23 2.39 12.04 -5.09
CA THR A 23 3.42 13.07 -4.83
C THR A 23 3.28 13.62 -3.42
N GLY A 24 4.38 13.63 -2.66
CA GLY A 24 4.42 14.14 -1.29
C GLY A 24 3.90 13.16 -0.23
N ALA A 25 3.51 11.94 -0.60
CA ALA A 25 3.19 10.86 0.34
C ALA A 25 4.40 9.93 0.57
N ASP A 26 4.41 9.26 1.72
CA ASP A 26 5.27 8.11 1.97
C ASP A 26 4.65 6.87 1.30
N ASN A 27 5.17 6.51 0.11
CA ASN A 27 4.61 5.45 -0.71
C ASN A 27 5.29 4.10 -0.44
N ARG A 28 4.71 3.29 0.45
CA ARG A 28 5.28 2.02 0.91
C ARG A 28 4.84 0.83 0.05
N TYR A 29 5.77 -0.10 -0.15
CA TYR A 29 5.52 -1.36 -0.84
C TYR A 29 5.14 -2.44 0.19
N ALA A 30 3.98 -3.07 0.02
CA ALA A 30 3.45 -4.06 0.96
C ALA A 30 3.67 -5.53 0.54
N GLY A 31 4.52 -5.80 -0.45
CA GLY A 31 4.61 -7.16 -1.00
C GLY A 31 3.39 -7.51 -1.86
N CYS A 32 3.09 -8.81 -1.97
CA CYS A 32 1.97 -9.33 -2.75
C CYS A 32 0.69 -9.42 -1.90
N ALA A 33 0.03 -8.28 -1.69
CA ALA A 33 -1.28 -8.18 -1.05
C ALA A 33 -2.39 -7.91 -2.09
N GLY A 34 -3.54 -8.57 -1.97
CA GLY A 34 -4.73 -8.20 -2.74
C GLY A 34 -5.36 -6.89 -2.23
N HIS A 35 -6.23 -6.27 -3.03
CA HIS A 35 -6.81 -4.94 -2.72
C HIS A 35 -7.45 -4.84 -1.32
N THR A 36 -8.24 -5.83 -0.93
CA THR A 36 -8.87 -5.83 0.40
C THR A 36 -7.98 -6.43 1.49
N ALA A 37 -6.92 -7.17 1.10
CA ALA A 37 -6.01 -7.80 2.04
C ALA A 37 -5.17 -6.78 2.82
N PHE A 38 -4.96 -5.57 2.28
CA PHE A 38 -4.30 -4.48 3.02
C PHE A 38 -4.95 -4.19 4.39
N LEU A 39 -6.26 -4.43 4.53
CA LEU A 39 -7.00 -4.16 5.76
C LEU A 39 -6.69 -5.12 6.91
N SER A 40 -6.14 -6.30 6.59
CA SER A 40 -5.83 -7.35 7.57
C SER A 40 -4.40 -7.88 7.47
N ASP A 41 -3.60 -7.39 6.53
CA ASP A 41 -2.20 -7.79 6.38
C ASP A 41 -1.39 -7.38 7.64
N PRO A 42 -0.73 -8.33 8.32
CA PRO A 42 0.03 -8.03 9.53
C PRO A 42 1.20 -7.08 9.29
N GLY A 43 1.84 -7.15 8.12
CA GLY A 43 2.96 -6.29 7.74
C GLY A 43 2.54 -4.85 7.45
N VAL A 44 1.37 -4.66 6.83
CA VAL A 44 0.74 -3.34 6.67
C VAL A 44 0.33 -2.79 8.03
N SER A 45 -0.32 -3.61 8.87
CA SER A 45 -0.77 -3.20 10.21
C SER A 45 0.39 -2.75 11.10
N ALA A 46 1.51 -3.49 11.08
CA ALA A 46 2.71 -3.12 11.82
C ALA A 46 3.30 -1.77 11.37
N GLN A 47 3.20 -1.46 10.07
CA GLN A 47 3.69 -0.20 9.50
C GLN A 47 2.78 0.99 9.76
N VAL A 48 1.48 0.77 10.00
CA VAL A 48 0.54 1.84 10.39
C VAL A 48 0.74 2.27 11.84
N LEU A 49 1.17 1.35 12.71
CA LEU A 49 1.43 1.63 14.12
C LEU A 49 2.78 2.33 14.40
N ALA A 50 3.67 2.37 13.40
CA ALA A 50 5.00 2.96 13.48
C ALA A 50 5.00 4.44 13.09
#